data_AF-A0A812QMV2-F1
#
_entry.id   AF-A0A812QMV2-F1
#
_cell.length_a   1.000
_cell.length_b   1.000
_cell.length_c   1.000
_cell.angle_alpha   90.00
_cell.angle_beta   90.00
_cell.angle_gamma   90.00
#
_symmetry.space_group_name_H-M   'P 1'
#
loop_
_entity.id
_entity.type
_entity.pdbx_description
1 polymer ?
#
loop_
_entity_poly.entity_id
_entity_poly.type
_entity_poly.pdbx_seq_one_letter_code
_entity_poly.pdbx_strand_id
1 'polypeptide(L)'
;GVDPNKVYWSYIASRAEALELHVQTPSHLVLARLACLTRTVEPAALRAIASDWDHLTDSERDALSEIFLSDGHYDKAFIFQYLPLFLTNAMANQGLGLRRGLQFLVELFAKLMNHRCLNQDGSSTVTVDISSLATMAKDIDDLRLLRQCMDFSRIVKHTTGVTVLLTAESYQILSGQLVAEDRKVDLLESLTAQQRRLEDALIGRARPLTLWDDSPRVACHIRRFSLDS
;
A
#
# COMPACT_ATOMS: atom_id res chain seq x y z
N GLY A 1 -17.19 31.35 -19.66
CA GLY A 1 -15.92 30.62 -19.82
C GLY A 1 -16.24 29.15 -19.95
N VAL A 2 -15.42 28.38 -20.67
CA VAL A 2 -15.56 26.92 -20.68
C VAL A 2 -15.16 26.40 -19.29
N ASP A 3 -15.95 25.49 -18.74
CA ASP A 3 -15.64 24.84 -17.47
C ASP A 3 -14.32 24.03 -17.59
N PRO A 4 -13.25 24.38 -16.84
CA PRO A 4 -11.97 23.70 -16.91
C PRO A 4 -12.06 22.19 -16.63
N ASN A 5 -12.98 21.79 -15.76
CA ASN A 5 -13.21 20.40 -15.39
C ASN A 5 -13.72 19.59 -16.60
N LYS A 6 -14.71 20.15 -17.30
CA LYS A 6 -15.23 19.58 -18.55
C LYS A 6 -14.17 19.47 -19.64
N VAL A 7 -13.27 20.46 -19.76
CA VAL A 7 -12.15 20.43 -20.73
C VAL A 7 -11.14 19.34 -20.38
N TYR A 8 -10.83 19.17 -19.10
CA TYR A 8 -9.90 18.13 -18.65
C TYR A 8 -10.44 16.73 -18.95
N TRP A 9 -11.70 16.43 -18.57
CA TRP A 9 -12.28 15.11 -18.80
C TRP A 9 -12.57 14.83 -20.27
N SER A 10 -12.91 15.85 -21.07
CA SER A 10 -13.05 15.66 -22.52
C SER A 10 -11.73 15.29 -23.17
N TYR A 11 -10.61 15.87 -22.71
CA TYR A 11 -9.27 15.47 -23.13
C TYR A 11 -8.95 14.01 -22.76
N ILE A 12 -9.22 13.59 -21.52
CA ILE A 12 -9.02 12.20 -21.08
C ILE A 12 -9.87 11.23 -21.90
N ALA A 13 -11.14 11.54 -22.15
CA ALA A 13 -12.04 10.73 -22.96
C ALA A 13 -11.56 10.61 -24.41
N SER A 14 -11.18 11.74 -25.03
CA SER A 14 -10.65 11.76 -26.40
C SER A 14 -9.37 10.92 -26.52
N ARG A 15 -8.54 10.93 -25.47
CA ARG A 15 -7.33 10.12 -25.41
C ARG A 15 -7.63 8.63 -25.21
N ALA A 16 -8.67 8.29 -24.46
CA ALA A 16 -9.15 6.92 -24.34
C ALA A 16 -9.61 6.38 -25.70
N GLU A 17 -10.40 7.15 -26.44
CA GLU A 17 -10.88 6.80 -27.79
C GLU A 17 -9.72 6.55 -28.76
N ALA A 18 -8.68 7.40 -28.73
CA ALA A 18 -7.48 7.23 -29.56
C ALA A 18 -6.68 5.94 -29.24
N LEU A 19 -6.90 5.35 -28.06
CA LEU A 19 -6.32 4.07 -27.65
C LEU A 19 -7.32 2.91 -27.79
N GLU A 20 -8.44 3.13 -28.48
CA GLU A 20 -9.56 2.19 -28.65
C GLU A 20 -10.22 1.76 -27.33
N LEU A 21 -9.99 2.48 -26.23
CA LEU A 21 -10.59 2.24 -24.94
C LEU A 21 -11.98 2.88 -24.88
N HIS A 22 -13.01 2.07 -25.03
CA HIS A 22 -14.40 2.52 -24.93
C HIS A 22 -14.77 2.80 -23.47
N VAL A 23 -14.90 4.08 -23.11
CA VAL A 23 -15.23 4.49 -21.74
C VAL A 23 -16.70 4.24 -21.44
N GLN A 24 -17.01 3.19 -20.68
CA GLN A 24 -18.37 2.84 -20.26
C GLN A 24 -18.53 2.82 -18.74
N THR A 25 -17.43 2.61 -18.02
CA THR A 25 -17.40 2.50 -16.57
C THR A 25 -16.39 3.51 -15.99
N PRO A 26 -16.51 3.89 -14.71
CA PRO A 26 -15.51 4.72 -14.03
C PRO A 26 -14.10 4.10 -14.09
N SER A 27 -14.01 2.77 -14.03
CA SER A 27 -12.75 2.04 -14.16
C SER A 27 -12.05 2.33 -15.49
N HIS A 28 -12.79 2.49 -16.60
CA HIS A 28 -12.19 2.84 -17.89
C HIS A 28 -11.64 4.27 -17.89
N LEU A 29 -12.26 5.21 -17.17
CA LEU A 29 -11.72 6.56 -16.98
C LEU A 29 -10.42 6.55 -16.18
N VAL A 30 -10.32 5.71 -15.15
CA VAL A 30 -9.08 5.54 -14.38
C VAL A 30 -7.97 5.01 -15.28
N LEU A 31 -8.24 3.98 -16.08
CA LEU A 31 -7.28 3.44 -17.05
C LEU A 31 -6.84 4.49 -18.08
N ALA A 32 -7.78 5.27 -18.62
CA ALA A 32 -7.48 6.37 -19.53
C ALA A 32 -6.57 7.42 -18.86
N ARG A 33 -6.87 7.80 -17.61
CA ARG A 33 -6.05 8.74 -16.85
C ARG A 33 -4.66 8.17 -16.54
N LEU A 34 -4.55 6.89 -16.17
CA LEU A 34 -3.27 6.20 -15.98
C LEU A 34 -2.44 6.20 -17.26
N ALA A 35 -3.05 5.90 -18.41
CA ALA A 35 -2.39 5.97 -19.71
C ALA A 35 -1.90 7.38 -20.02
N CYS A 36 -2.67 8.43 -19.72
CA CYS A 36 -2.23 9.82 -19.85
C CYS A 36 -1.05 10.15 -18.94
N LEU A 37 -1.13 9.79 -17.65
CA LEU A 37 -0.09 10.09 -16.65
C LEU A 37 1.24 9.40 -16.98
N THR A 38 1.18 8.19 -17.55
CA THR A 38 2.34 7.40 -17.98
C THR A 38 2.77 7.70 -19.42
N ARG A 39 2.07 8.63 -20.10
CA ARG A 39 2.27 8.98 -21.52
C ARG A 39 2.20 7.78 -22.47
N THR A 40 1.41 6.78 -22.11
CA THR A 40 1.19 5.60 -22.94
C THR A 40 0.45 5.97 -24.22
N VAL A 41 1.03 5.58 -25.37
CA VAL A 41 0.46 5.76 -26.72
C VAL A 41 0.18 4.44 -27.42
N GLU A 42 0.84 3.35 -27.00
CA GLU A 42 0.78 2.06 -27.68
C GLU A 42 -0.33 1.17 -27.12
N PRO A 43 -1.17 0.55 -27.96
CA PRO A 43 -2.23 -0.36 -27.49
C PRO A 43 -1.69 -1.55 -26.68
N ALA A 44 -0.50 -2.06 -27.01
CA ALA A 44 0.13 -3.15 -26.27
C ALA A 44 0.48 -2.73 -24.82
N ALA A 45 1.05 -1.54 -24.66
CA ALA A 45 1.34 -0.98 -23.34
C ALA A 45 0.06 -0.68 -22.55
N LEU A 46 -1.00 -0.20 -23.21
CA LEU A 46 -2.30 -0.02 -22.55
C LEU A 46 -2.87 -1.36 -22.04
N ARG A 47 -2.77 -2.44 -22.82
CA ARG A 47 -3.18 -3.78 -22.36
C ARG A 47 -2.39 -4.26 -21.15
N ALA A 48 -1.10 -3.91 -21.06
CA ALA A 48 -0.29 -4.22 -19.87
C ALA A 48 -0.79 -3.43 -18.64
N ILE A 49 -1.08 -2.13 -18.79
CA ILE A 49 -1.68 -1.30 -17.72
C ILE A 49 -3.03 -1.88 -17.27
N ALA A 50 -3.90 -2.23 -18.22
CA ALA A 50 -5.20 -2.84 -17.93
C ALA A 50 -5.05 -4.18 -17.19
N SER A 51 -4.13 -5.03 -17.64
CA SER A 51 -3.81 -6.28 -16.95
C SER A 51 -3.34 -6.01 -15.52
N ASP A 52 -2.42 -5.06 -15.29
CA ASP A 52 -1.95 -4.73 -13.94
C ASP A 52 -3.08 -4.21 -13.04
N TRP A 53 -4.01 -3.43 -13.59
CA TRP A 53 -5.20 -2.95 -12.90
C TRP A 53 -6.19 -4.07 -12.55
N ASP A 54 -6.41 -5.02 -13.45
CA ASP A 54 -7.34 -6.14 -13.23
C ASP A 54 -6.85 -7.10 -12.12
N HIS A 55 -5.53 -7.18 -11.92
CA HIS A 55 -4.92 -7.97 -10.84
C HIS A 55 -5.00 -7.30 -9.46
N LEU A 56 -5.46 -6.05 -9.36
CA LEU A 56 -5.75 -5.41 -8.08
C LEU A 56 -7.01 -6.03 -7.45
N THR A 57 -7.12 -5.94 -6.14
CA THR A 57 -8.35 -6.26 -5.41
C THR A 57 -9.41 -5.18 -5.65
N ASP A 58 -10.68 -5.52 -5.40
CA ASP A 58 -11.77 -4.54 -5.50
C ASP A 58 -11.52 -3.33 -4.58
N SER A 59 -11.09 -3.57 -3.33
CA SER A 59 -10.75 -2.50 -2.39
C SER A 59 -9.62 -1.60 -2.87
N GLU A 60 -8.60 -2.15 -3.54
CA GLU A 60 -7.50 -1.34 -4.09
C GLU A 60 -8.00 -0.51 -5.29
N ARG A 61 -8.83 -1.09 -6.16
CA ARG A 61 -9.44 -0.37 -7.29
C ARG A 61 -10.37 0.74 -6.84
N ASP A 62 -11.14 0.53 -5.79
CA ASP A 62 -12.03 1.55 -5.22
C ASP A 62 -11.23 2.74 -4.68
N ALA A 63 -10.19 2.48 -3.88
CA ALA A 63 -9.30 3.52 -3.36
C ALA A 63 -8.57 4.28 -4.48
N LEU A 64 -8.08 3.57 -5.51
CA LEU A 64 -7.45 4.22 -6.67
C LEU A 64 -8.47 5.01 -7.50
N SER A 65 -9.71 4.54 -7.62
CA SER A 65 -10.77 5.28 -8.29
C SER A 65 -11.05 6.59 -7.57
N GLU A 66 -11.07 6.60 -6.23
CA GLU A 66 -11.12 7.83 -5.44
C GLU A 66 -9.93 8.74 -5.77
N ILE A 67 -8.69 8.23 -5.69
CA ILE A 67 -7.47 9.00 -5.98
C ILE A 67 -7.49 9.60 -7.40
N PHE A 68 -7.90 8.84 -8.40
CA PHE A 68 -7.81 9.23 -9.81
C PHE A 68 -9.06 9.93 -10.34
N LEU A 69 -10.21 9.84 -9.70
CA LEU A 69 -11.44 10.49 -10.16
C LEU A 69 -11.80 11.73 -9.33
N SER A 70 -11.27 11.87 -8.12
CA SER A 70 -11.44 13.09 -7.34
C SER A 70 -10.78 14.30 -8.02
N ASP A 71 -11.56 15.37 -8.16
CA ASP A 71 -11.18 16.61 -8.85
C ASP A 71 -11.09 17.81 -7.91
N GLY A 72 -11.42 17.63 -6.63
CA GLY A 72 -11.39 18.71 -5.64
C GLY A 72 -12.48 19.76 -5.81
N HIS A 73 -13.52 19.52 -6.61
CA HIS A 73 -14.60 20.49 -6.81
C HIS A 73 -15.74 20.27 -5.81
N TYR A 74 -16.17 19.02 -5.67
CA TYR A 74 -17.26 18.63 -4.76
C TYR A 74 -16.73 18.04 -3.46
N ASP A 75 -15.77 17.14 -3.58
CA ASP A 75 -15.15 16.44 -2.45
C ASP A 75 -13.71 16.87 -2.26
N LYS A 76 -13.22 16.76 -1.04
CA LYS A 76 -11.81 17.05 -0.75
C LYS A 76 -10.92 16.03 -1.43
N ALA A 77 -9.90 16.50 -2.16
CA ALA A 77 -9.04 15.62 -2.96
C ALA A 77 -7.55 15.84 -2.67
N PHE A 78 -6.76 14.76 -2.76
CA PHE A 78 -5.30 14.87 -2.82
C PHE A 78 -4.84 15.08 -4.26
N ILE A 79 -3.98 16.07 -4.47
CA ILE A 79 -3.32 16.31 -5.75
C ILE A 79 -1.86 15.91 -5.62
N PHE A 80 -1.52 14.70 -6.04
CA PHE A 80 -0.16 14.17 -5.96
C PHE A 80 0.76 14.82 -7.01
N GLN A 81 1.66 15.69 -6.57
CA GLN A 81 2.75 16.20 -7.41
C GLN A 81 3.76 15.08 -7.66
N TYR A 82 4.34 15.04 -8.86
CA TYR A 82 5.27 13.97 -9.28
C TYR A 82 4.64 12.58 -9.43
N LEU A 83 3.31 12.45 -9.36
CA LEU A 83 2.64 11.18 -9.67
C LEU A 83 2.97 10.61 -11.06
N PRO A 84 3.02 11.40 -12.16
CA PRO A 84 3.50 10.91 -13.45
C PRO A 84 4.90 10.29 -13.39
N LEU A 85 5.82 10.94 -12.65
CA LEU A 85 7.20 10.48 -12.51
C LEU A 85 7.27 9.19 -11.69
N PHE A 86 6.53 9.11 -10.58
CA PHE A 86 6.43 7.90 -9.76
C PHE A 86 5.92 6.70 -10.58
N LEU A 87 4.81 6.88 -11.31
CA LEU A 87 4.23 5.80 -12.13
C LEU A 87 5.17 5.37 -13.27
N THR A 88 5.83 6.34 -13.92
CA THR A 88 6.82 6.04 -14.98
C THR A 88 8.01 5.26 -14.42
N ASN A 89 8.53 5.66 -13.26
CA ASN A 89 9.63 4.95 -12.60
C ASN A 89 9.21 3.55 -12.13
N ALA A 90 8.01 3.41 -11.56
CA ALA A 90 7.48 2.11 -11.15
C ALA A 90 7.26 1.17 -12.34
N MET A 91 6.79 1.69 -13.49
CA MET A 91 6.68 0.90 -14.73
C MET A 91 8.02 0.46 -15.28
N ALA A 92 9.04 1.32 -15.24
CA ALA A 92 10.37 1.03 -15.75
C ALA A 92 11.16 0.05 -14.85
N ASN A 93 10.80 -0.01 -13.57
CA ASN A 93 11.43 -0.88 -12.59
C ASN A 93 10.79 -2.28 -12.60
N GLN A 94 11.53 -3.32 -12.97
CA GLN A 94 11.01 -4.69 -13.04
C GLN A 94 10.70 -5.31 -11.68
N GLY A 95 11.41 -4.89 -10.62
CA GLY A 95 11.18 -5.37 -9.26
C GLY A 95 9.91 -4.78 -8.65
N LEU A 96 9.62 -3.51 -8.93
CA LEU A 96 8.38 -2.86 -8.51
C LEU A 96 7.23 -3.17 -9.48
N GLY A 97 7.34 -2.76 -10.74
CA GLY A 97 6.26 -2.82 -11.72
C GLY A 97 5.10 -1.88 -11.37
N LEU A 98 4.22 -1.63 -12.35
CA LEU A 98 3.10 -0.72 -12.15
C LEU A 98 2.12 -1.24 -11.09
N ARG A 99 1.76 -2.53 -11.13
CA ARG A 99 0.83 -3.11 -10.15
C ARG A 99 1.26 -2.81 -8.71
N ARG A 100 2.49 -3.14 -8.33
CA ARG A 100 2.98 -2.89 -6.96
C ARG A 100 3.11 -1.40 -6.66
N GLY A 101 3.46 -0.58 -7.65
CA GLY A 101 3.43 0.88 -7.52
C GLY A 101 2.03 1.43 -7.21
N LEU A 102 0.99 0.89 -7.84
CA LEU A 102 -0.41 1.24 -7.55
C LEU A 102 -0.84 0.78 -6.15
N GLN A 103 -0.47 -0.43 -5.74
CA GLN A 103 -0.71 -0.92 -4.38
C GLN A 103 -0.05 -0.01 -3.33
N PHE A 104 1.19 0.40 -3.57
CA PHE A 104 1.88 1.35 -2.70
C PHE A 104 1.17 2.72 -2.64
N LEU A 105 0.58 3.18 -3.75
CA LEU A 105 -0.17 4.44 -3.77
C LEU A 105 -1.45 4.36 -2.90
N VAL A 106 -2.12 3.21 -2.85
CA VAL A 106 -3.25 2.95 -1.94
C VAL A 106 -2.81 3.04 -0.49
N GLU A 107 -1.67 2.45 -0.14
CA GLU A 107 -1.12 2.51 1.22
C GLU A 107 -0.73 3.94 1.61
N LEU A 108 -0.11 4.68 0.69
CA LEU A 108 0.22 6.08 0.89
C LEU A 108 -1.05 6.92 1.12
N PHE A 109 -2.09 6.70 0.32
CA PHE A 109 -3.38 7.37 0.47
C PHE A 109 -4.00 7.09 1.84
N ALA A 110 -4.03 5.82 2.27
CA ALA A 110 -4.50 5.44 3.60
C ALA A 110 -3.69 6.11 4.72
N LYS A 111 -2.36 6.19 4.57
CA LYS A 111 -1.49 6.90 5.53
C LYS A 111 -1.84 8.39 5.61
N LEU A 112 -2.02 9.06 4.47
CA LEU A 112 -2.42 10.48 4.44
C LEU A 112 -3.80 10.72 5.08
N MET A 113 -4.75 9.80 4.87
CA MET A 113 -6.07 9.85 5.52
C MET A 113 -5.97 9.69 7.03
N ASN A 114 -5.17 8.74 7.52
CA ASN A 114 -4.93 8.53 8.95
C ASN A 114 -4.28 9.77 9.62
N HIS A 115 -3.43 10.49 8.89
CA HIS A 115 -2.85 11.76 9.33
C HIS A 115 -3.81 12.95 9.23
N ARG A 116 -5.06 12.74 8.81
CA ARG A 116 -6.09 13.79 8.63
C ARG A 116 -5.56 14.94 7.77
N CYS A 117 -4.87 14.62 6.68
CA CYS A 117 -4.29 15.64 5.80
C CYS A 117 -5.36 16.45 5.05
N LEU A 118 -6.55 15.88 4.78
CA LEU A 118 -7.67 16.60 4.18
C LEU A 118 -8.38 17.57 5.14
N ASN A 119 -8.14 17.49 6.46
CA ASN A 119 -8.82 18.36 7.44
C ASN A 119 -8.18 19.75 7.56
N GLN A 120 -7.29 20.15 6.65
CA GLN A 120 -6.80 21.52 6.58
C GLN A 120 -7.92 22.47 6.15
N ASP A 121 -7.98 23.64 6.78
CA ASP A 121 -9.09 24.58 6.63
C ASP A 121 -9.05 25.31 5.28
N GLY A 122 -10.21 25.44 4.64
CA GLY A 122 -10.46 26.40 3.56
C GLY A 122 -10.17 25.95 2.12
N SER A 123 -9.42 24.86 1.90
CA SER A 123 -9.17 24.32 0.54
C SER A 123 -9.92 23.01 0.30
N SER A 124 -10.48 22.86 -0.90
CA SER A 124 -11.05 21.62 -1.41
C SER A 124 -9.98 20.67 -1.94
N THR A 125 -8.75 21.13 -2.12
CA THR A 125 -7.62 20.28 -2.56
C THR A 125 -6.43 20.40 -1.62
N VAL A 126 -5.74 19.28 -1.41
CA VAL A 126 -4.47 19.23 -0.68
C VAL A 126 -3.41 18.69 -1.61
N THR A 127 -2.44 19.53 -1.93
CA THR A 127 -1.34 19.13 -2.80
C THR A 127 -0.35 18.28 -2.02
N VAL A 128 0.01 17.10 -2.53
CA VAL A 128 0.92 16.16 -1.88
C VAL A 128 2.19 16.02 -2.70
N ASP A 129 3.32 16.48 -2.18
CA ASP A 129 4.64 16.29 -2.78
C ASP A 129 5.17 14.89 -2.44
N ILE A 130 5.33 14.07 -3.48
CA ILE A 130 5.90 12.72 -3.42
C ILE A 130 7.19 12.59 -4.23
N SER A 131 7.92 13.68 -4.48
CA SER A 131 9.17 13.71 -5.27
C SER A 131 10.23 12.70 -4.79
N SER A 132 10.39 12.58 -3.47
CA SER A 132 11.35 11.65 -2.86
C SER A 132 10.96 10.18 -3.13
N LEU A 133 9.67 9.86 -3.02
CA LEU A 133 9.13 8.54 -3.36
C LEU A 133 9.19 8.25 -4.86
N ALA A 134 8.92 9.24 -5.70
CA ALA A 134 9.02 9.12 -7.15
C ALA A 134 10.45 8.75 -7.58
N THR A 135 11.45 9.40 -7.00
CA THR A 135 12.87 9.10 -7.26
C THR A 135 13.21 7.69 -6.79
N MET A 136 12.80 7.35 -5.57
CA MET A 136 13.05 6.06 -4.94
C MET A 136 12.43 4.88 -5.69
N ALA A 137 11.25 5.06 -6.31
CA ALA A 137 10.59 4.01 -7.10
C ALA A 137 11.45 3.51 -8.29
N LYS A 138 12.43 4.30 -8.72
CA LYS A 138 13.38 3.91 -9.78
C LYS A 138 14.40 2.88 -9.29
N ASP A 139 14.82 2.98 -8.04
CA ASP A 139 16.01 2.28 -7.52
C ASP A 139 15.66 1.10 -6.59
N ILE A 140 14.39 0.97 -6.16
CA ILE A 140 13.96 -0.11 -5.27
C ILE A 140 13.44 -1.32 -6.05
N ASP A 141 14.05 -2.48 -5.83
CA ASP A 141 13.63 -3.74 -6.46
C ASP A 141 12.58 -4.53 -5.66
N ASP A 142 12.31 -4.15 -4.41
CA ASP A 142 11.37 -4.84 -3.52
C ASP A 142 10.35 -3.89 -2.90
N LEU A 143 9.06 -4.14 -3.15
CA LEU A 143 7.95 -3.42 -2.54
C LEU A 143 8.03 -3.41 -1.00
N ARG A 144 8.57 -4.47 -0.38
CA ARG A 144 8.73 -4.53 1.08
C ARG A 144 9.70 -3.46 1.59
N LEU A 145 10.80 -3.22 0.88
CA LEU A 145 11.76 -2.16 1.22
C LEU A 145 11.10 -0.78 1.07
N LEU A 146 10.36 -0.56 -0.02
CA LEU A 146 9.64 0.70 -0.22
C LEU A 146 8.63 0.97 0.92
N ARG A 147 7.90 -0.07 1.37
CA ARG A 147 6.99 0.01 2.52
C ARG A 147 7.73 0.35 3.81
N GLN A 148 8.82 -0.34 4.10
CA GLN A 148 9.65 -0.05 5.27
C GLN A 148 10.16 1.40 5.24
N CYS A 149 10.66 1.89 4.10
CA CYS A 149 11.07 3.28 3.95
C CYS A 149 9.92 4.26 4.23
N MET A 150 8.70 3.92 3.82
CA MET A 150 7.49 4.69 4.10
C MET A 150 7.12 4.68 5.58
N ASP A 151 7.38 3.60 6.33
CA ASP A 151 7.12 3.55 7.78
C ASP A 151 7.91 4.61 8.54
N PHE A 152 9.17 4.84 8.15
CA PHE A 152 10.02 5.89 8.70
C PHE A 152 9.82 7.26 8.05
N SER A 153 8.98 7.38 7.02
CA SER A 153 8.72 8.67 6.38
C SER A 153 7.99 9.64 7.31
N ARG A 154 8.31 10.93 7.17
CA ARG A 154 7.67 12.03 7.88
C ARG A 154 6.70 12.76 6.95
N ILE A 155 5.44 12.84 7.37
CA ILE A 155 4.43 13.67 6.71
C ILE A 155 4.49 15.08 7.30
N VAL A 156 4.93 16.04 6.50
CA VAL A 156 5.03 17.46 6.90
C VAL A 156 3.89 18.24 6.27
N LYS A 157 3.07 18.86 7.11
CA LYS A 157 1.98 19.74 6.69
C LYS A 157 2.50 21.17 6.53
N HIS A 158 2.26 21.77 5.38
CA HIS A 158 2.56 23.16 5.05
C HIS A 158 1.26 23.95 4.86
N THR A 159 1.35 25.27 4.73
CA THR A 159 0.19 26.14 4.46
C THR A 159 -0.51 25.81 3.14
N THR A 160 0.25 25.32 2.15
CA THR A 160 -0.22 25.10 0.78
C THR A 160 -0.32 23.61 0.39
N GLY A 161 -0.01 22.69 1.30
CA GLY A 161 -0.01 21.27 0.99
C GLY A 161 0.68 20.40 2.03
N VAL A 162 1.09 19.22 1.59
CA VAL A 162 1.71 18.17 2.38
C VAL A 162 2.92 17.63 1.63
N THR A 163 4.01 17.38 2.35
CA THR A 163 5.21 16.76 1.77
C THR A 163 5.47 15.44 2.48
N VAL A 164 5.73 14.39 1.71
CA VAL A 164 6.13 13.09 2.24
C VAL A 164 7.66 13.00 2.17
N LEU A 165 8.32 13.23 3.31
CA LEU A 165 9.77 13.26 3.41
C LEU A 165 10.28 11.90 3.87
N LEU A 166 11.25 11.35 3.13
CA LEU A 166 12.04 10.22 3.59
C LEU A 166 13.06 10.70 4.62
N THR A 167 13.16 10.01 5.75
CA THR A 167 14.10 10.36 6.82
C THR A 167 15.44 9.64 6.63
N ALA A 168 16.41 9.93 7.50
CA ALA A 168 17.70 9.25 7.47
C ALA A 168 17.55 7.73 7.65
N GLU A 169 16.62 7.30 8.50
CA GLU A 169 16.27 5.90 8.75
C GLU A 169 15.72 5.23 7.49
N SER A 170 14.86 5.92 6.72
CA SER A 170 14.39 5.43 5.42
C SER A 170 15.57 5.12 4.47
N TYR A 171 16.59 5.99 4.42
CA TYR A 171 17.78 5.77 3.58
C TYR A 171 18.73 4.71 4.15
N GLN A 172 18.80 4.56 5.46
CA GLN A 172 19.58 3.48 6.11
C GLN A 172 19.00 2.10 5.82
N ILE A 173 17.68 1.98 5.64
CA ILE A 173 17.04 0.74 5.19
C ILE A 173 17.45 0.42 3.77
N LEU A 174 17.42 1.42 2.87
CA LEU A 174 17.84 1.25 1.48
C LEU A 174 19.30 0.83 1.35
N SER A 175 20.19 1.39 2.17
CA SER A 175 21.61 1.02 2.16
C SER A 175 21.88 -0.32 2.84
N GLY A 176 20.86 -0.99 3.39
CA GLY A 176 20.99 -2.23 4.15
C GLY A 176 21.63 -2.06 5.53
N GLN A 177 21.88 -0.81 5.96
CA GLN A 177 22.49 -0.51 7.26
C GLN A 177 21.52 -0.81 8.41
N LEU A 178 20.22 -0.51 8.26
CA LEU A 178 19.23 -0.72 9.33
C LEU A 178 18.77 -2.19 9.43
N VAL A 179 18.85 -2.96 8.33
CA VAL A 179 18.47 -4.39 8.30
C VAL A 179 19.34 -5.22 9.25
N ALA A 180 20.52 -4.72 9.62
CA ALA A 180 21.40 -5.36 10.60
C ALA A 180 20.87 -5.27 12.04
N GLU A 181 20.00 -4.32 12.39
CA GLU A 181 19.43 -4.21 13.73
C GLU A 181 18.19 -5.09 13.90
N ASP A 182 17.25 -5.07 12.95
CA ASP A 182 16.06 -5.95 13.03
C ASP A 182 16.42 -7.43 13.00
N ARG A 183 17.42 -7.83 12.19
CA ARG A 183 17.92 -9.22 12.23
C ARG A 183 18.46 -9.63 13.59
N LYS A 184 19.01 -8.70 14.37
CA LYS A 184 19.47 -9.00 15.74
C LYS A 184 18.28 -9.15 16.68
N VAL A 185 17.24 -8.34 16.52
CA VAL A 185 16.00 -8.46 17.31
C VAL A 185 15.30 -9.77 17.00
N ASP A 186 15.08 -10.10 15.72
CA ASP A 186 14.49 -11.38 15.29
C ASP A 186 15.32 -12.59 15.78
N LEU A 187 16.65 -12.49 15.70
CA LEU A 187 17.55 -13.54 16.20
C LEU A 187 17.47 -13.65 17.73
N LEU A 188 17.39 -12.53 18.45
CA LEU A 188 17.23 -12.50 19.91
C LEU A 188 15.88 -13.09 20.33
N GLU A 189 14.79 -12.75 19.65
CA GLU A 189 13.47 -13.34 19.92
C GLU A 189 13.48 -14.85 19.65
N SER A 190 14.09 -15.28 18.54
CA SER A 190 14.26 -16.70 18.21
C SER A 190 15.06 -17.45 19.28
N LEU A 191 16.19 -16.88 19.72
CA LEU A 191 17.03 -17.43 20.78
C LEU A 191 16.28 -17.51 22.11
N THR A 192 15.53 -16.47 22.46
CA THR A 192 14.74 -16.41 23.69
C THR A 192 13.64 -17.47 23.67
N ALA A 193 12.96 -17.63 22.54
CA ALA A 193 11.96 -18.67 22.33
C ALA A 193 12.56 -20.09 22.39
N GLN A 194 13.77 -20.28 21.86
CA GLN A 194 14.48 -21.56 21.94
C GLN A 194 14.92 -21.88 23.38
N GLN A 195 15.42 -20.89 24.11
CA GLN A 195 15.82 -21.06 25.51
C GLN A 195 14.64 -21.46 26.39
N ARG A 196 13.48 -20.81 26.21
CA ARG A 196 12.26 -21.15 26.95
C ARG A 196 11.81 -22.60 26.69
N ARG A 197 11.89 -23.07 25.44
CA ARG A 197 11.60 -24.47 25.10
C ARG A 197 12.54 -25.47 25.79
N LEU A 198 13.83 -25.12 25.92
CA LEU A 198 14.80 -25.97 26.62
C LEU A 198 14.55 -26.00 28.12
N GLU A 199 14.22 -24.86 28.72
CA GLU A 199 13.84 -24.75 30.13
C GLU A 199 12.57 -25.57 30.42
N ASP A 200 11.54 -25.45 29.60
CA ASP A 200 10.31 -26.24 29.72
C ASP A 200 10.58 -27.75 29.59
N ALA A 201 11.48 -28.15 28.68
CA ALA A 201 11.86 -29.57 28.51
C ALA A 201 12.64 -30.13 29.71
N LEU A 202 13.47 -29.30 30.36
CA LEU A 202 14.21 -29.66 31.56
C LEU A 202 13.27 -29.76 32.78
N ILE A 203 12.38 -28.78 32.96
CA ILE A 203 11.39 -28.77 34.04
C ILE A 203 10.39 -29.91 33.87
N GLY A 204 9.93 -30.17 32.64
CA GLY A 204 9.01 -31.28 32.34
C GLY A 204 9.60 -32.68 32.59
N ARG A 205 10.94 -32.82 32.56
CA ARG A 205 11.63 -34.07 32.95
C ARG A 205 11.73 -34.24 34.46
N ALA A 206 11.63 -33.17 35.23
CA ALA A 206 11.51 -33.21 36.68
C ALA A 206 10.05 -33.46 37.09
N ARG A 207 9.40 -34.51 36.54
CA ARG A 207 8.22 -35.05 37.20
C ARG A 207 8.71 -35.76 38.47
N PRO A 208 8.29 -35.33 39.67
CA PRO A 208 8.49 -36.15 40.84
C PRO A 208 7.84 -37.49 40.56
N LEU A 209 8.53 -38.59 40.86
CA LEU A 209 7.91 -39.90 41.03
C LEU A 209 6.92 -39.77 42.19
N THR A 210 5.74 -39.21 41.95
CA THR A 210 4.58 -39.36 42.84
C THR A 210 4.11 -40.79 42.64
N LEU A 211 4.78 -41.64 43.39
CA LEU A 211 4.37 -42.97 43.76
C LEU A 211 3.01 -42.82 44.46
N TRP A 212 2.01 -43.57 43.97
CA TRP A 212 0.66 -43.76 44.54
C TRP A 212 -0.33 -42.59 44.36
N ASP A 213 -1.24 -42.74 43.40
CA ASP A 213 -2.66 -42.50 43.71
C ASP A 213 -3.52 -43.52 42.95
N ASP A 214 -4.29 -44.26 43.74
CA ASP A 214 -5.24 -45.28 43.31
C ASP A 214 -6.59 -44.61 43.03
N SER A 215 -7.28 -45.10 41.99
CA SER A 215 -8.75 -45.06 41.85
C SER A 215 -9.38 -43.83 41.12
N PRO A 216 -10.68 -43.87 40.77
CA PRO A 216 -11.17 -44.60 39.59
C PRO A 216 -12.03 -43.75 38.62
N ARG A 217 -12.21 -44.31 37.41
CA ARG A 217 -13.20 -44.05 36.35
C ARG A 217 -14.40 -43.15 36.72
N VAL A 218 -14.62 -42.05 35.98
CA VAL A 218 -15.96 -41.48 35.77
C VAL A 218 -16.19 -40.98 34.34
N ALA A 219 -17.14 -41.66 33.70
CA ALA A 219 -18.15 -41.26 32.71
C ALA A 219 -17.82 -40.27 31.56
N CYS A 220 -17.93 -40.83 30.36
CA CYS A 220 -18.21 -40.16 29.10
C CYS A 220 -19.58 -39.46 29.15
N HIS A 221 -19.63 -38.15 28.87
CA HIS A 221 -20.89 -37.45 28.62
C HIS A 221 -20.83 -36.72 27.27
N ILE A 222 -21.46 -37.36 26.27
CA ILE A 222 -21.74 -36.82 24.95
C ILE A 222 -22.84 -35.75 25.11
N ARG A 223 -22.56 -34.51 24.72
CA ARG A 223 -23.61 -33.52 24.43
C ARG A 223 -23.52 -33.10 22.97
N ARG A 224 -24.59 -33.43 22.23
CA ARG A 224 -24.96 -32.89 20.92
C ARG A 224 -25.17 -31.37 21.06
N PHE A 225 -24.62 -30.60 20.12
CA PHE A 225 -25.05 -29.23 19.86
C PHE A 225 -25.99 -29.23 18.66
N SER A 226 -27.19 -28.69 18.86
CA SER A 226 -28.19 -28.37 17.85
C SER A 226 -27.84 -27.01 17.25
N LEU A 227 -27.90 -26.90 15.92
CA LEU A 227 -27.86 -25.66 15.17
C LEU A 227 -29.30 -25.30 14.83
N ASP A 228 -29.77 -24.13 15.28
CA ASP A 228 -30.94 -23.45 14.73
C ASP A 228 -30.69 -21.94 14.77
N SER A 229 -30.68 -21.35 13.56
CA SER A 229 -31.11 -20.00 13.14
C SER A 229 -30.09 -19.33 12.21
#